data_AF-A0A7X8DI49-F1
#
_entry.id   AF-A0A7X8DI49-F1
#
_cell.length_a   1.000
_cell.length_b   1.000
_cell.length_c   1.000
_cell.angle_alpha   90.00
_cell.angle_beta   90.00
_cell.angle_gamma   90.00
#
_symmetry.space_group_name_H-M   'P 1'
#
loop_
_entity.id
_entity.type
_entity.pdbx_description
1 polymer ?
#
loop_
_entity_poly.entity_id
_entity_poly.type
_entity_poly.pdbx_seq_one_letter_code
_entity_poly.pdbx_strand_id
1 'polypeptide(L)' 'MKNIGMAFIATIFIFFFSLIVVSPIIMKIGYSSVEGSYHAATHAILLSLIFVIIVCTSVIIEEIHRINKKPHDD' A
#
# COMPACT_ATOMS: atom_id res chain seq x y z
N MET A 1 -5.63 12.93 14.56
CA MET A 1 -4.40 13.11 13.75
C MET A 1 -3.33 12.04 13.96
N LYS A 2 -3.14 11.45 15.16
CA LYS A 2 -2.15 10.35 15.39
C LYS A 2 -2.32 9.14 14.45
N ASN A 3 -3.56 8.73 14.16
CA ASN A 3 -3.83 7.55 13.32
C ASN A 3 -3.45 7.77 11.85
N ILE A 4 -3.67 8.98 11.31
CA ILE A 4 -3.29 9.33 9.93
C ILE A 4 -1.76 9.37 9.78
N GLY A 5 -1.06 9.94 10.77
CA GLY A 5 0.41 9.94 10.79
C GLY A 5 0.99 8.52 10.80
N MET A 6 0.42 7.61 11.61
CA MET A 6 0.83 6.21 11.59
C MET A 6 0.47 5.50 10.28
N ALA A 7 -0.70 5.76 9.69
CA ALA A 7 -1.09 5.16 8.41
C ALA A 7 -0.16 5.60 7.27
N PHE A 8 0.29 6.85 7.28
CA PHE A 8 1.26 7.37 6.32
C PHE A 8 2.63 6.70 6.48
N ILE A 9 3.12 6.59 7.72
CA ILE A 9 4.39 5.91 8.02
C ILE A 9 4.32 4.43 7.65
N ALA A 10 3.22 3.75 7.94
CA ALA A 10 2.99 2.35 7.57
C ALA A 10 2.98 2.18 6.05
N THR A 11 2.32 3.08 5.31
CA THR A 11 2.30 3.06 3.84
C THR A 11 3.70 3.22 3.26
N ILE A 12 4.49 4.15 3.78
CA ILE A 12 5.89 4.34 3.37
C ILE A 12 6.71 3.08 3.64
N PHE A 13 6.57 2.49 4.82
CA PHE A 13 7.27 1.26 5.17
C PHE A 13 6.89 0.10 4.24
N ILE A 14 5.61 -0.08 3.95
CA ILE A 14 5.11 -1.10 3.03
C ILE A 14 5.64 -0.88 1.61
N PHE A 15 5.70 0.38 1.15
CA PHE A 15 6.26 0.72 -0.15
C PHE A 15 7.74 0.30 -0.28
N PHE A 16 8.58 0.70 0.68
CA PHE A 16 9.99 0.34 0.67
C PHE A 16 10.22 -1.15 0.90
N PHE A 17 9.41 -1.79 1.75
CA PHE A 17 9.45 -3.24 1.93
C PHE A 17 9.12 -3.98 0.63
N SER A 18 8.10 -3.54 -0.10
CA SER A 18 7.75 -4.10 -1.41
C SER A 18 8.89 -3.92 -2.42
N LEU A 19 9.51 -2.73 -2.48
CA LEU A 19 10.65 -2.49 -3.38
C LEU A 19 11.89 -3.33 -3.01
N ILE A 20 12.22 -3.47 -1.73
CA ILE A 20 13.46 -4.14 -1.31
C ILE A 20 13.30 -5.66 -1.27
N VAL A 21 12.14 -6.17 -0.87
CA VAL A 21 11.91 -7.61 -0.67
C VAL A 21 11.18 -8.23 -1.85
N VAL A 22 10.07 -7.62 -2.28
CA VAL A 22 9.20 -8.23 -3.30
C VAL A 22 9.81 -8.08 -4.70
N SER A 23 10.44 -6.94 -5.02
CA SER A 23 11.08 -6.72 -6.33
C SER A 23 12.15 -7.77 -6.69
N PRO A 24 13.18 -8.06 -5.86
CA PRO A 24 14.17 -9.07 -6.21
C PRO A 24 13.61 -10.49 -6.24
N ILE A 25 12.56 -10.78 -5.46
CA ILE A 25 11.86 -12.07 -5.50
C ILE A 25 11.16 -12.24 -6.86
N ILE A 26 10.40 -11.24 -7.32
CA ILE A 26 9.71 -11.27 -8.61
C ILE A 26 10.72 -11.40 -9.76
N MET A 27 11.84 -10.67 -9.71
CA MET A 27 12.90 -10.78 -10.72
C MET A 27 13.44 -12.21 -10.86
N LYS A 28 13.48 -12.98 -9.77
CA LYS A 28 13.94 -14.38 -9.77
C LYS A 28 12.90 -15.39 -10.27
N ILE A 29 11.61 -15.04 -10.36
CA ILE A 29 10.51 -15.97 -10.69
C ILE A 29 10.20 -16.04 -12.20
N GLY A 30 10.88 -15.25 -13.04
CA GLY A 30 10.68 -15.34 -14.50
C GLY A 30 10.94 -14.06 -15.28
N TYR A 31 11.28 -12.97 -14.58
CA TYR A 31 11.59 -11.68 -15.19
C TYR A 31 13.10 -11.44 -15.40
N SER A 32 13.89 -12.50 -15.56
CA SER A 32 15.34 -12.43 -15.79
C SER A 32 15.74 -12.03 -17.22
N SER A 33 14.79 -12.03 -18.16
CA SER A 33 14.95 -11.51 -19.52
C SER A 33 14.89 -9.98 -19.55
N VAL A 34 15.58 -9.34 -20.49
CA VAL A 34 15.53 -7.88 -20.72
C VAL A 34 14.10 -7.38 -20.92
N GLU A 35 13.24 -8.13 -21.61
CA GLU A 35 11.80 -7.82 -21.76
C GLU A 35 11.02 -8.03 -20.46
N GLY A 36 11.43 -9.02 -19.67
CA GLY A 36 10.83 -9.27 -18.36
C GLY A 36 11.13 -8.15 -17.35
N SER A 37 12.32 -7.57 -17.40
CA SER A 37 12.71 -6.46 -16.51
C SER A 37 11.77 -5.25 -16.62
N TYR A 38 11.27 -4.95 -17.84
CA TYR A 38 10.31 -3.86 -18.05
C TYR A 38 8.93 -4.14 -17.44
N HIS A 39 8.49 -5.40 -17.39
CA HIS A 39 7.24 -5.77 -16.71
C HIS A 39 7.38 -5.89 -15.19
N ALA A 40 8.57 -6.23 -14.69
CA ALA A 40 8.82 -6.31 -13.25
C ALA A 40 8.55 -4.96 -12.54
N ALA A 41 8.98 -3.85 -13.14
CA ALA A 41 8.70 -2.51 -12.61
C ALA A 41 7.20 -2.21 -12.56
N THR A 42 6.48 -2.50 -13.65
CA THR A 42 5.03 -2.31 -13.73
C THR A 42 4.28 -3.16 -12.70
N HIS A 43 4.69 -4.43 -12.52
CA HIS A 43 4.08 -5.32 -11.53
C HIS A 43 4.36 -4.88 -10.09
N ALA A 44 5.56 -4.35 -9.81
CA ALA A 44 5.89 -3.78 -8.51
C ALA A 44 5.06 -2.52 -8.19
N ILE A 45 4.87 -1.63 -9.19
CA ILE A 45 4.02 -0.45 -9.05
C ILE A 45 2.56 -0.84 -8.84
N LEU A 46 2.04 -1.83 -9.59
CA LEU A 46 0.68 -2.35 -9.41
C LEU A 46 0.47 -2.94 -8.01
N LEU A 47 1.43 -3.72 -7.50
CA LEU A 47 1.38 -4.24 -6.13
C LEU A 47 1.39 -3.12 -5.10
N SER A 48 2.24 -2.12 -5.28
CA SER A 48 2.24 -0.92 -4.43
C SER A 48 0.90 -0.20 -4.44
N LEU A 49 0.29 -0.04 -5.62
CA LEU A 49 -0.99 0.63 -5.78
C LEU A 49 -2.10 -0.10 -5.03
N ILE A 50 -2.11 -1.44 -5.07
CA ILE A 50 -3.06 -2.28 -4.32
C ILE A 50 -2.94 -2.02 -2.82
N PHE A 51 -1.71 -2.02 -2.27
CA PHE A 51 -1.49 -1.73 -0.86
C PHE A 51 -1.95 -0.32 -0.47
N VAL A 52 -1.65 0.68 -1.29
CA VAL A 52 -2.09 2.07 -1.07
C VAL A 52 -3.62 2.16 -1.04
N ILE A 53 -4.31 1.53 -2.00
CA ILE A 53 -5.78 1.50 -2.04
C ILE A 53 -6.34 0.86 -0.77
N ILE A 54 -5.82 -0.29 -0.35
CA ILE A 54 -6.28 -0.98 0.86
C ILE A 54 -6.13 -0.09 2.10
N VAL A 55 -4.99 0.58 2.26
CA VAL A 55 -4.76 1.49 3.39
C VAL A 55 -5.70 2.69 3.33
N CYS A 56 -5.83 3.34 2.17
CA CYS A 56 -6.75 4.47 2.00
C CYS A 56 -8.20 4.07 2.30
N THR A 57 -8.66 2.93 1.78
CA THR A 57 -10.01 2.39 2.07
C THR A 57 -10.19 2.13 3.55
N SER A 58 -9.19 1.55 4.22
CA SER A 58 -9.26 1.27 5.67
C SER A 58 -9.39 2.55 6.49
N VAL A 59 -8.63 3.60 6.14
CA VAL A 59 -8.71 4.91 6.80
C VAL A 59 -10.07 5.56 6.59
N ILE A 60 -10.61 5.50 5.37
CA ILE A 60 -11.94 6.04 5.05
C ILE A 60 -13.01 5.32 5.87
N ILE A 61 -12.97 3.99 5.94
CA ILE A 61 -13.92 3.19 6.73
C ILE A 61 -13.79 3.50 8.23
N GLU A 62 -12.56 3.62 8.75
CA GLU A 62 -12.34 3.99 10.16
C GLU A 62 -12.97 5.34 10.48
N GLU A 63 -12.83 6.33 9.58
CA GLU A 63 -13.39 7.66 9.79
C GLU A 63 -14.92 7.66 9.65
N ILE A 64 -15.48 6.92 8.69
CA ILE A 64 -16.94 6.74 8.57
C ILE A 64 -17.50 6.12 9.85
N HIS A 65 -16.88 5.07 10.37
CA HIS A 65 -17.29 4.47 11.63
C HIS A 65 -17.14 5.42 12.81
N ARG A 66 -16.08 6.24 12.86
CA ARG A 66 -15.90 7.25 13.91
C ARG A 66 -17.01 8.29 13.88
N ILE A 67 -17.41 8.76 12.70
CA ILE A 67 -18.50 9.72 12.53
C ILE A 67 -19.83 9.09 12.93
N ASN A 68 -20.11 7.87 12.47
CA ASN A 68 -21.38 7.17 12.76
C ASN A 68 -21.51 6.77 14.24
N LYS A 69 -20.38 6.60 14.95
CA LYS A 69 -20.33 6.28 16.38
C LYS A 69 -20.35 7.52 17.28
N LYS A 70 -20.25 8.74 16.73
CA LYS A 70 -20.65 9.96 17.43
C LYS A 70 -22.14 10.19 17.15
N PRO A 71 -23.06 9.71 17.99
CA PRO A 71 -24.39 10.29 17.98
C PRO A 71 -24.25 11.77 18.35
N HIS A 72 -25.10 12.59 17.74
CA HIS A 72 -25.59 13.87 18.23
C HIS A 72 -25.37 14.07 19.74
N ASP A 73 -24.19 14.55 20.13
CA ASP A 73 -23.93 15.13 21.44
C ASP A 73 -23.66 16.60 21.13
N ASP A 74 -24.69 17.40 21.42
CA ASP A 74 -24.69 18.86 21.38
C ASP A 74 -23.61 19.46 22.31
#